data_AF-A0A8J6RKB4-F1
#
_entry.id   AF-A0A8J6RKB4-F1
#
_cell.length_a   1.000
_cell.length_b   1.000
_cell.length_c   1.000
_cell.angle_alpha   90.00
_cell.angle_beta   90.00
_cell.angle_gamma   90.00
#
_symmetry.space_group_name_H-M   'P 1'
#
loop_
_entity.id
_entity.type
_entity.pdbx_description
1 polymer ?
#
loop_
_entity_poly.entity_id
_entity_poly.type
_entity_poly.pdbx_seq_one_letter_code
_entity_poly.pdbx_strand_id
1 'polypeptide(L)'
;MSKAEPKELSLGDLVKLKDPYQGRYGYGVVVEILSRTRRKLPRNVRLHLYDDEGQLFIEPLSVAKGLMVPSYVDFHVSELVWYRRASDQGHHTIPNPPDWSAERYLA
;
A
#
# COMPACT_ATOMS: atom_id res chain seq x y z
N MET A 1 4.42 -5.90 -33.03
CA MET A 1 4.14 -5.03 -31.86
C MET A 1 3.70 -5.93 -30.72
N SER A 2 4.55 -6.18 -29.72
CA SER A 2 4.11 -6.94 -28.54
C SER A 2 3.07 -6.12 -27.80
N LYS A 3 1.87 -6.68 -27.60
CA LYS A 3 0.91 -6.12 -26.65
C LYS A 3 1.59 -6.20 -25.30
N ALA A 4 2.04 -5.06 -24.76
CA ALA A 4 2.53 -4.99 -23.40
C ALA A 4 1.45 -5.60 -22.50
N GLU A 5 1.80 -6.65 -21.76
CA GLU A 5 0.87 -7.23 -20.80
C GLU A 5 0.42 -6.13 -19.84
N PRO A 6 -0.87 -6.06 -19.48
CA PRO A 6 -1.36 -5.10 -18.50
C PRO A 6 -0.61 -5.35 -17.19
N LYS A 7 0.34 -4.46 -16.90
CA LYS A 7 1.22 -4.58 -15.74
C LYS A 7 0.37 -4.47 -14.47
N GLU A 8 0.54 -5.42 -13.56
CA GLU A 8 -0.30 -5.60 -12.37
C GLU A 8 0.16 -4.76 -11.18
N LEU A 9 -0.80 -4.38 -10.34
CA LEU A 9 -0.53 -3.71 -9.06
C LEU A 9 0.30 -4.63 -8.15
N SER A 10 1.36 -4.11 -7.55
CA SER A 10 2.30 -4.88 -6.72
C SER A 10 2.54 -4.21 -5.36
N LEU A 11 3.15 -4.95 -4.43
CA LEU A 11 3.60 -4.40 -3.16
C LEU A 11 4.56 -3.23 -3.40
N GLY A 12 4.40 -2.17 -2.62
CA GLY A 12 5.17 -0.92 -2.74
C GLY A 12 4.68 0.03 -3.83
N ASP A 13 3.74 -0.37 -4.70
CA ASP A 13 3.20 0.55 -5.70
C ASP A 13 2.43 1.70 -5.04
N LEU A 14 2.55 2.89 -5.64
CA LEU A 14 1.82 4.08 -5.24
C LEU A 14 0.53 4.21 -6.06
N VAL A 15 -0.56 4.46 -5.35
CA VAL A 15 -1.89 4.65 -5.91
C VAL A 15 -2.49 5.99 -5.47
N LYS A 16 -3.33 6.56 -6.32
CA LYS A 16 -4.29 7.60 -5.93
C LYS A 16 -5.64 6.95 -5.68
N LEU A 17 -6.42 7.51 -4.77
CA LEU A 17 -7.76 7.02 -4.47
C LEU A 17 -8.78 7.73 -5.36
N LYS A 18 -9.89 7.08 -5.69
CA LYS A 18 -11.04 7.70 -6.36
C LYS A 18 -11.96 8.38 -5.35
N ASP A 19 -12.95 9.11 -5.84
CA ASP A 19 -14.01 9.65 -4.99
C ASP A 19 -14.73 8.54 -4.21
N PRO A 20 -15.16 8.79 -2.95
CA PRO A 20 -15.17 10.08 -2.25
C PRO A 20 -13.88 10.37 -1.44
N TYR A 21 -12.80 9.62 -1.68
CA TYR A 21 -11.58 9.70 -0.86
C TYR A 21 -10.60 10.78 -1.31
N GLN A 22 -10.77 11.30 -2.53
CA GLN A 22 -9.96 12.40 -3.05
C GLN A 22 -10.09 13.65 -2.17
N GLY A 23 -8.97 14.34 -1.96
CA GLY A 23 -8.91 15.53 -1.10
C GLY A 23 -8.80 15.24 0.40
N ARG A 24 -9.19 14.04 0.86
CA ARG A 24 -8.91 13.57 2.23
C ARG A 24 -7.55 12.88 2.34
N TYR A 25 -7.18 12.13 1.31
CA TYR A 25 -5.90 11.45 1.23
C TYR A 25 -5.20 11.85 -0.06
N GLY A 26 -3.89 12.05 0.04
CA GLY A 26 -3.04 12.34 -1.10
C GLY A 26 -2.78 11.08 -1.89
N TYR A 27 -2.14 10.06 -1.30
CA TYR A 27 -1.82 8.80 -1.99
C TYR A 27 -1.78 7.63 -1.02
N GLY A 28 -1.76 6.41 -1.57
CA GLY A 28 -1.60 5.17 -0.82
C GLY A 28 -0.42 4.35 -1.32
N VAL A 29 0.26 3.66 -0.42
CA VAL A 29 1.27 2.65 -0.75
C VAL A 29 0.67 1.27 -0.49
N VAL A 30 0.77 0.37 -1.47
CA VAL A 30 0.28 -1.01 -1.34
C VAL A 30 1.19 -1.80 -0.41
N VAL A 31 0.71 -2.13 0.78
CA VAL A 31 1.50 -2.87 1.79
C VAL A 31 1.12 -4.34 1.89
N GLU A 32 -0.07 -4.72 1.42
CA GLU A 32 -0.52 -6.12 1.42
C GLU A 32 -1.49 -6.40 0.26
N ILE A 33 -1.42 -7.60 -0.31
CA ILE A 33 -2.42 -8.12 -1.25
C ILE A 33 -3.29 -9.12 -0.51
N LEU A 34 -4.48 -8.68 -0.09
CA LEU A 34 -5.38 -9.44 0.78
C LEU A 34 -6.10 -10.56 0.02
N SER A 35 -6.45 -10.31 -1.25
CA SER A 35 -7.15 -11.30 -2.07
C SER A 35 -6.81 -11.14 -3.55
N ARG A 36 -6.98 -12.24 -4.30
CA ARG A 36 -6.76 -12.30 -5.75
C ARG A 36 -7.99 -12.87 -6.45
N THR A 37 -8.18 -12.44 -7.70
CA THR A 37 -9.18 -13.02 -8.61
C THR A 37 -8.76 -14.44 -9.04
N ARG A 38 -9.66 -15.16 -9.72
CA ARG A 38 -9.34 -16.48 -10.32
C ARG A 38 -8.16 -16.44 -11.30
N ARG A 39 -7.91 -15.28 -11.91
CA ARG A 39 -6.77 -15.04 -12.81
C ARG A 39 -5.50 -14.61 -12.07
N LYS A 40 -5.46 -14.76 -10.73
CA LYS A 40 -4.37 -14.33 -9.83
C LYS A 40 -4.12 -12.81 -9.78
N LEU A 41 -4.93 -11.98 -10.43
CA LEU A 41 -4.83 -10.52 -10.32
C LEU A 41 -5.23 -10.06 -8.90
N PRO A 42 -4.56 -9.05 -8.31
CA PRO A 42 -5.00 -8.43 -7.06
C PRO A 42 -6.45 -7.95 -7.15
N ARG A 43 -7.23 -8.19 -6.09
CA ARG A 43 -8.63 -7.77 -5.98
C ARG A 43 -8.84 -6.83 -4.80
N ASN A 44 -8.36 -7.22 -3.62
CA ASN A 44 -8.36 -6.38 -2.44
C ASN A 44 -6.92 -6.19 -1.99
N VAL A 45 -6.61 -4.98 -1.56
CA VAL A 45 -5.28 -4.60 -1.07
C VAL A 45 -5.41 -3.80 0.20
N ARG A 46 -4.35 -3.83 1.01
CA ARG A 46 -4.19 -2.97 2.17
C ARG A 46 -3.23 -1.86 1.83
N LEU A 47 -3.58 -0.63 2.21
CA LEU A 47 -2.78 0.55 1.96
C LEU A 47 -2.30 1.18 3.27
N HIS A 48 -1.09 1.76 3.23
CA HIS A 48 -0.74 2.90 4.07
C HIS A 48 -1.11 4.18 3.34
N LEU A 49 -1.85 5.06 4.00
CA LEU A 49 -2.34 6.31 3.42
C LEU A 49 -1.45 7.48 3.82
N TYR A 50 -1.24 8.39 2.89
CA TYR A 50 -0.46 9.61 3.06
C TYR A 50 -1.28 10.80 2.57
N ASP A 51 -1.06 11.98 3.15
CA ASP A 51 -1.57 13.24 2.61
C ASP A 51 -0.73 13.71 1.39
N ASP A 52 -1.07 14.88 0.84
CA ASP A 52 -0.37 15.44 -0.33
C ASP A 52 1.01 16.03 0.02
N GLU A 53 1.30 16.27 1.31
CA GLU A 53 2.62 16.67 1.81
C GLU A 53 3.53 15.45 2.06
N GLY A 54 2.96 14.24 1.98
CA GLY A 54 3.64 12.99 2.20
C GLY A 54 3.74 12.58 3.67
N GLN A 55 2.92 13.16 4.53
CA GLN A 55 2.79 12.73 5.92
C GLN A 55 1.90 11.49 5.99
N LEU A 56 2.35 10.50 6.76
CA LEU A 56 1.60 9.26 6.97
C LEU A 56 0.34 9.55 7.80
N PHE A 57 -0.78 9.01 7.34
CA PHE A 57 -2.02 9.05 8.11
C PHE A 57 -1.96 8.08 9.29
N ILE A 58 -2.04 8.64 10.49
CA ILE A 58 -2.06 7.90 11.77
C ILE A 58 -3.46 7.98 12.35
N GLU A 59 -3.96 6.87 12.90
CA GLU A 59 -5.28 6.84 13.50
C GLU A 59 -5.34 7.78 14.73
N PRO A 60 -6.29 8.72 14.82
CA PRO A 60 -6.35 9.68 15.93
C PRO A 60 -6.43 9.02 17.31
N LEU A 61 -7.11 7.87 17.42
CA LEU A 61 -7.22 7.12 18.68
C LEU A 61 -5.88 6.52 19.13
N SER A 62 -4.98 6.18 18.20
CA SER A 62 -3.63 5.72 18.51
C SER A 62 -2.79 6.87 19.08
N VAL A 63 -2.89 8.05 18.46
CA VAL A 63 -2.20 9.27 18.92
C VAL A 63 -2.64 9.65 20.33
N ALA A 64 -3.94 9.61 20.63
CA ALA A 64 -4.48 9.92 21.96
C ALA A 64 -3.94 9.00 23.07
N LYS A 65 -3.46 7.81 22.71
CA LYS A 65 -2.82 6.85 23.61
C LYS A 65 -1.30 6.95 23.64
N GLY A 66 -0.71 7.96 22.98
CA GLY A 66 0.73 8.12 22.85
C GLY A 66 1.38 7.12 21.88
N LEU A 67 0.61 6.49 21.01
CA LEU A 67 1.10 5.51 20.04
C LEU A 67 1.07 6.09 18.62
N MET A 68 2.14 5.85 17.85
CA MET A 68 2.22 6.22 16.43
C MET A 68 2.03 4.98 15.56
N VAL A 69 0.83 4.38 15.60
CA VAL A 69 0.52 3.20 14.79
C VAL A 69 -0.02 3.64 13.43
N PRO A 70 0.66 3.32 12.31
CA PRO A 70 0.15 3.57 10.97
C PRO A 70 -1.25 2.99 10.78
N SER A 71 -2.17 3.77 10.22
CA SER A 71 -3.46 3.21 9.82
C SER A 71 -3.29 2.36 8.57
N TYR A 72 -3.81 1.14 8.65
CA TYR A 72 -3.94 0.24 7.51
C TYR A 72 -5.39 0.23 7.07
N VAL A 73 -5.63 0.48 5.78
CA VAL A 73 -7.01 0.53 5.25
C VAL A 73 -7.12 -0.37 4.04
N ASP A 74 -8.16 -1.20 4.04
CA ASP A 74 -8.42 -2.18 3.01
C ASP A 74 -9.27 -1.55 1.89
N PHE A 75 -8.86 -1.75 0.64
CA PHE A 75 -9.53 -1.21 -0.55
C PHE A 75 -9.74 -2.30 -1.59
N HIS A 76 -10.85 -2.21 -2.33
CA HIS A 76 -10.98 -2.93 -3.58
C HIS A 76 -10.19 -2.20 -4.68
N VAL A 77 -9.45 -2.93 -5.52
CA VAL A 77 -8.57 -2.30 -6.54
C VAL A 77 -9.32 -1.40 -7.54
N SER A 78 -10.63 -1.59 -7.70
CA SER A 78 -11.46 -0.71 -8.55
C SER A 78 -11.61 0.71 -8.00
N GLU A 79 -11.38 0.92 -6.71
CA GLU A 79 -11.43 2.23 -6.04
C GLU A 79 -10.13 3.02 -6.20
N LEU A 80 -9.13 2.43 -6.87
CA LEU A 80 -7.78 2.96 -6.97
C LEU A 80 -7.47 3.37 -8.41
N VAL A 81 -6.58 4.34 -8.53
CA VAL A 81 -5.93 4.75 -9.77
C VAL A 81 -4.43 4.54 -9.58
N TRP A 82 -3.81 3.85 -10.52
CA TRP A 82 -2.37 3.65 -10.46
C TRP A 82 -1.63 4.97 -10.67
N TYR A 83 -0.66 5.26 -9.81
CA TYR A 83 0.11 6.51 -9.89
C TYR A 83 1.58 6.25 -10.26
N ARG A 84 2.31 5.47 -9.44
CA ARG A 84 3.71 5.12 -9.71
C ARG A 84 4.00 3.71 -9.25
N ARG A 85 5.01 3.11 -9.86
CA ARG A 85 5.49 1.79 -9.46
C ARG A 85 6.70 1.88 -8.58
N ALA A 86 6.81 0.94 -7.66
CA ALA A 86 8.04 0.72 -6.92
C ALA A 86 9.19 0.36 -7.88
N SER A 87 8.95 -0.58 -8.80
CA SER A 87 9.98 -1.10 -9.70
C SER A 87 10.52 -0.08 -10.69
N ASP A 88 9.69 0.86 -11.15
CA ASP A 88 10.13 1.95 -12.03
C ASP A 88 11.09 2.93 -11.30
N GLN A 89 11.15 2.87 -9.97
CA GLN A 89 12.07 3.65 -9.13
C GLN A 89 13.26 2.81 -8.61
N GLY A 90 13.41 1.57 -9.10
CA GLY A 90 14.44 0.64 -8.64
C GLY A 90 14.14 -0.02 -7.29
N HIS A 91 12.91 0.10 -6.79
CA HIS A 91 12.48 -0.60 -5.58
C HIS A 91 11.93 -1.98 -5.94
N HIS A 92 12.42 -3.00 -5.24
CA HIS A 92 12.03 -4.39 -5.45
C HIS A 92 11.78 -5.08 -4.11
N THR A 93 10.80 -5.97 -4.07
CA THR A 93 10.54 -6.80 -2.90
C THR A 93 11.74 -7.71 -2.65
N ILE A 94 12.22 -7.76 -1.41
CA ILE A 94 13.25 -8.72 -1.00
C ILE A 94 12.56 -10.10 -0.91
N PRO A 95 12.98 -11.11 -1.68
CA PRO A 95 12.28 -12.39 -1.78
C PRO A 95 12.30 -13.21 -0.48
N ASN A 96 13.28 -12.96 0.39
CA ASN A 96 13.40 -13.53 1.73
C ASN A 96 13.82 -12.41 2.69
N PRO A 97 12.88 -11.57 3.16
CA PRO A 97 13.23 -10.55 4.14
C PRO A 97 13.79 -11.23 5.39
N PRO A 98 14.76 -10.62 6.09
CA PRO A 98 15.16 -11.10 7.41
C PRO A 98 13.92 -11.19 8.30
N ASP A 99 13.91 -12.17 9.21
CA ASP A 99 12.88 -12.25 10.23
C ASP A 99 13.02 -11.04 11.17
N TRP A 100 12.18 -10.03 10.93
CA TRP A 100 12.06 -8.83 11.74
C TRP A 100 11.04 -8.98 12.87
N SER A 101 10.57 -10.20 13.16
CA SER A 101 9.73 -10.44 14.33
C SER A 101 10.47 -9.98 15.60
N ALA A 102 9.73 -9.29 16.47
CA ALA A 102 10.28 -8.64 17.66
C ALA A 102 10.97 -9.62 18.63
N GLU A 103 10.69 -10.92 18.50
CA GLU A 103 11.26 -11.98 19.35
C GLU A 103 12.79 -12.03 19.30
N ARG A 104 13.41 -11.62 18.18
CA ARG A 104 14.88 -11.57 18.05
C ARG A 104 15.54 -10.30 18.58
N TYR A 105 14.78 -9.24 18.83
CA TYR A 105 15.30 -7.92 19.22
C TYR A 105 15.00 -7.55 20.68
N LEU A 106 14.26 -8.41 21.39
CA LEU A 106 13.93 -8.26 22.81
C LEU A 106 14.69 -9.26 23.73
N ALA A 107 15.68 -9.98 23.18
CA ALA A 107 16.53 -10.92 23.91
C ALA A 107 17.84 -10.27 24.41
#